data_AF-A0A6V8MYD4-F1
#
_entry.id   AF-A0A6V8MYD4-F1
#
_cell.length_a   1.000
_cell.length_b   1.000
_cell.length_c   1.000
_cell.angle_alpha   90.00
_cell.angle_beta   90.00
_cell.angle_gamma   90.00
#
_symmetry.space_group_name_H-M   'P 1'
#
loop_
_entity.id
_entity.type
_entity.pdbx_description
1 polymer ?
#
loop_
_entity_poly.entity_id
_entity_poly.type
_entity_poly.pdbx_seq_one_letter_code
_entity_poly.pdbx_strand_id
1 'polypeptide(L)' 'MKKMKPFDLAHEQYQLLMAKFQTTKDLREKNILFRRLTNLLAVMEFLISIHKPH' A
#
# COMPACT_ATOMS: atom_id res chain seq x y z
N MET A 1 -7.38 -21.20 6.65
CA MET A 1 -6.55 -20.14 6.04
C MET A 1 -5.86 -19.38 7.16
N LYS A 2 -4.52 -19.25 7.15
CA LYS A 2 -3.82 -18.40 8.15
C LYS A 2 -4.29 -16.96 7.94
N LYS A 3 -4.72 -16.28 9.01
CA LYS A 3 -5.05 -14.86 8.96
C LYS A 3 -3.77 -14.08 8.62
N MET A 4 -3.74 -13.40 7.48
CA MET A 4 -2.65 -12.50 7.13
C MET A 4 -2.63 -11.33 8.13
N LYS A 5 -1.44 -10.88 8.53
CA LYS A 5 -1.34 -9.71 9.40
C LYS A 5 -1.78 -8.48 8.61
N PRO A 6 -2.39 -7.46 9.26
CA PRO A 6 -2.80 -6.24 8.57
C PRO A 6 -1.68 -5.58 7.77
N PHE A 7 -0.45 -5.62 8.27
CA PHE A 7 0.73 -5.09 7.57
C PHE A 7 1.02 -5.86 6.27
N ASP A 8 1.00 -7.20 6.33
CA ASP A 8 1.28 -8.05 5.17
C ASP A 8 0.26 -7.78 4.05
N LEU A 9 -1.02 -7.61 4.42
CA LEU A 9 -2.08 -7.26 3.48
C LEU A 9 -1.87 -5.87 2.85
N ALA A 10 -1.52 -4.86 3.66
CA ALA A 10 -1.25 -3.51 3.15
C ALA A 10 -0.02 -3.48 2.23
N HIS A 11 1.03 -4.23 2.57
CA HIS A 11 2.25 -4.35 1.79
C HIS A 11 2.00 -5.04 0.43
N GLU A 12 1.23 -6.13 0.41
CA GLU A 12 0.85 -6.80 -0.85
C GLU A 12 0.07 -5.85 -1.77
N GLN A 13 -0.91 -5.11 -1.24
CA GLN A 13 -1.67 -4.13 -2.02
C GLN A 13 -0.78 -2.99 -2.54
N TYR A 14 0.21 -2.56 -1.76
CA TYR A 14 1.18 -1.56 -2.21
C TYR A 14 1.98 -2.07 -3.41
N GLN A 15 2.49 -3.30 -3.37
CA GLN A 15 3.25 -3.89 -4.48
C GLN A 15 2.42 -3.99 -5.76
N LEU A 16 1.16 -4.43 -5.66
CA LEU A 16 0.24 -4.52 -6.80
C LEU A 16 -0.03 -3.16 -7.44
N LEU A 17 -0.29 -2.13 -6.63
CA LEU A 17 -0.53 -0.78 -7.13
C LEU A 17 0.73 -0.12 -7.69
N MET A 18 1.90 -0.42 -7.13
CA MET A 18 3.18 0.08 -7.63
C MET A 18 3.50 -0.50 -9.00
N ALA A 19 3.29 -1.81 -9.19
CA ALA A 19 3.44 -2.44 -10.50
C ALA A 19 2.51 -1.82 -11.55
N LYS A 20 1.25 -1.53 -11.17
CA LYS A 20 0.31 -0.84 -12.06
C LYS A 20 0.74 0.60 -12.35
N PHE A 21 1.25 1.32 -11.35
CA PHE A 21 1.71 2.70 -11.49
C PHE A 21 2.90 2.82 -12.46
N GLN A 22 3.82 1.85 -12.42
CA GLN A 22 4.99 1.80 -13.29
C GLN A 22 4.63 1.47 -14.75
N THR A 23 3.55 0.73 -14.97
CA THR A 23 3.17 0.21 -16.29
C THR A 23 2.09 1.03 -16.99
N THR A 24 1.25 1.76 -16.26
CA THR A 24 0.20 2.58 -16.88
C THR A 24 0.76 3.75 -17.68
N LYS A 25 0.17 3.98 -18.86
CA LYS A 25 0.43 5.14 -19.72
C LYS A 25 -0.62 6.24 -19.56
N ASP A 26 -1.70 5.98 -18.82
CA ASP A 26 -2.76 6.94 -18.56
C ASP A 26 -2.35 7.85 -17.39
N LEU A 27 -2.18 9.14 -17.65
CA LEU A 27 -1.77 10.13 -16.65
C LEU A 27 -2.81 10.31 -15.53
N ARG A 28 -4.11 10.24 -15.87
CA ARG A 28 -5.20 10.33 -14.88
C ARG A 28 -5.15 9.11 -13.97
N GLU A 29 -4.98 7.93 -14.54
CA GLU A 29 -4.82 6.71 -13.76
C GLU A 29 -3.56 6.76 -12.88
N LYS A 30 -2.44 7.25 -13.44
CA LYS A 30 -1.18 7.42 -12.71
C LYS A 30 -1.34 8.31 -11.49
N ASN A 31 -2.08 9.42 -11.61
CA ASN A 31 -2.38 10.30 -10.47
C ASN A 31 -3.26 9.63 -9.41
N ILE A 32 -4.25 8.83 -9.82
CA ILE A 32 -5.08 8.05 -8.90
C ILE A 32 -4.24 7.02 -8.14
N LEU A 33 -3.38 6.30 -8.85
CA LEU A 33 -2.48 5.30 -8.28
C LEU A 33 -1.48 5.94 -7.31
N PHE A 34 -0.89 7.09 -7.67
CA PHE A 34 -0.02 7.84 -6.77
C PHE A 34 -0.72 8.15 -5.44
N ARG A 35 -1.93 8.71 -5.48
CA ARG A 35 -2.70 9.01 -4.26
C ARG A 35 -3.00 7.77 -3.43
N ARG A 36 -3.33 6.65 -4.07
CA ARG A 36 -3.58 5.38 -3.38
C ARG A 36 -2.32 4.82 -2.72
N LEU A 37 -1.17 4.92 -3.39
CA LEU A 37 0.13 4.50 -2.85
C LEU A 37 0.51 5.32 -1.62
N THR A 38 0.36 6.65 -1.66
CA THR A 38 0.60 7.52 -0.49
C THR A 38 -0.30 7.17 0.68
N ASN A 39 -1.59 6.92 0.44
CA ASN A 39 -2.52 6.51 1.49
C ASN A 39 -2.11 5.16 2.13
N LEU A 40 -1.67 4.20 1.31
CA LEU A 40 -1.21 2.91 1.82
C LEU A 40 0.07 3.02 2.64
N LEU A 41 1.02 3.90 2.25
CA LEU A 41 2.20 4.19 3.05
C LEU A 41 1.81 4.71 4.44
N ALA A 42 0.89 5.67 4.52
CA ALA A 42 0.41 6.18 5.81
C ALA A 42 -0.25 5.08 6.67
N VAL A 43 -1.01 4.17 6.06
CA VAL A 43 -1.58 3.01 6.75
C VAL A 43 -0.47 2.07 7.26
N MET A 44 0.53 1.77 6.44
CA MET A 44 1.66 0.92 6.84
C MET A 44 2.46 1.54 7.99
N GLU A 45 2.73 2.84 7.95
CA GLU A 45 3.36 3.59 9.03
C GLU A 45 2.54 3.54 10.32
N PHE A 46 1.22 3.75 10.21
CA PHE A 46 0.30 3.62 11.34
C PHE A 46 0.35 2.21 11.93
N LEU A 47 0.26 1.17 11.09
CA LEU A 47 0.32 -0.23 11.52
C LEU A 47 1.64 -0.55 12.24
N ILE A 48 2.77 -0.06 11.74
CA ILE A 48 4.08 -0.19 12.40
C ILE A 48 4.05 0.51 13.77
N SER A 49 3.51 1.73 13.84
CA SER A 49 3.49 2.51 15.07
C SER A 49 2.68 1.86 16.20
N ILE A 50 1.58 1.18 15.87
CA ILE A 50 0.75 0.47 16.85
C ILE A 50 1.25 -0.95 17.15
N HIS A 51 2.20 -1.48 16.36
CA HIS A 51 2.82 -2.78 16.59
C HIS A 51 4.13 -2.70 17.39
N LYS A 52 4.51 -1.51 17.90
CA LYS A 52 5.67 -1.38 18.78
C LYS A 52 5.46 -2.27 20.02
N PRO A 53 6.42 -3.15 20.35
CA PRO A 53 6.37 -3.90 21.59
C PRO A 53 6.51 -2.90 22.74
N HIS A 54 5.48 -2.80 23.57
CA HIS A 54 5.66 -2.31 24.94
C HIS A 54 6.45 -3.35 25.73
#